data_AF-A0A962ZBB6-F1
#
_entry.id   AF-A0A962ZBB6-F1
#
_cell.length_a   1.000
_cell.length_b   1.000
_cell.length_c   1.000
_cell.angle_alpha   90.00
_cell.angle_beta   90.00
_cell.angle_gamma   90.00
#
_symmetry.space_group_name_H-M   'P 1'
#
loop_
_entity.id
_entity.type
_entity.pdbx_description
1 polymer ?
#
loop_
_entity_poly.entity_id
_entity_poly.type
_entity_poly.pdbx_seq_one_letter_code
_entity_poly.pdbx_strand_id
1 'polypeptide(L)' 'MALSGTTNTSANTALRYLSQNNSAASSSLAKLSSGSRIVKASDDAASLAVGTKIRADVTALKQAQVNAGQA' A
#
# COMPACT_ATOMS: atom_id res chain seq x y z
N MET A 1 -3.15 -17.93 42.20
CA MET A 1 -3.54 -18.93 41.17
C MET A 1 -4.65 -18.30 40.35
N ALA A 2 -4.33 -17.73 39.18
CA ALA A 2 -5.26 -16.90 38.42
C ALA A 2 -6.22 -17.77 37.60
N LEU A 3 -7.39 -18.06 38.15
CA LEU A 3 -8.54 -18.54 37.41
C LEU A 3 -9.52 -17.37 37.24
N SER A 4 -9.27 -16.52 36.25
CA SER A 4 -10.30 -15.60 35.73
C SER A 4 -10.91 -16.28 34.51
N GLY A 5 -12.11 -16.83 34.69
CA GLY A 5 -12.83 -17.61 33.69
C GLY A 5 -13.09 -16.84 32.38
N THR A 6 -13.32 -17.62 31.34
CA THR A 6 -13.91 -17.22 30.04
C THR A 6 -13.03 -16.50 29.00
N THR A 7 -11.70 -16.46 29.13
CA THR A 7 -10.85 -16.01 28.00
C THR A 7 -9.94 -17.15 27.54
N ASN A 8 -10.31 -17.81 26.43
CA ASN A 8 -9.42 -18.78 25.79
C ASN A 8 -8.30 -18.01 25.08
N THR A 9 -7.21 -17.77 25.80
CA THR A 9 -6.07 -16.95 25.34
C THR A 9 -5.46 -17.52 24.06
N SER A 10 -5.45 -18.84 23.89
CA SER A 10 -4.97 -19.50 22.66
C SER A 10 -5.90 -19.24 21.48
N ALA A 11 -7.22 -19.34 21.66
CA ALA A 11 -8.19 -19.01 20.62
C ALA A 11 -8.17 -17.51 20.28
N ASN A 12 -8.04 -16.64 21.27
CA ASN A 12 -7.91 -15.20 21.04
C ASN A 12 -6.62 -14.86 20.27
N THR A 13 -5.52 -15.55 20.59
CA THR A 13 -4.25 -15.40 19.88
C THR A 13 -4.36 -15.90 18.44
N ALA A 14 -4.98 -17.07 18.23
CA ALA A 14 -5.25 -17.60 16.90
C ALA A 14 -6.12 -16.65 16.07
N LEU A 15 -7.17 -16.05 16.66
CA LEU A 15 -8.00 -15.05 16.00
C LEU A 15 -7.21 -13.79 15.63
N ARG A 16 -6.34 -13.29 16.51
CA ARG A 16 -5.47 -12.14 16.18
C ARG A 16 -4.53 -12.46 15.02
N TYR A 17 -3.92 -13.64 15.01
CA TYR A 17 -3.07 -14.05 13.89
C TYR A 17 -3.88 -14.25 12.61
N LEU A 18 -5.08 -14.82 12.70
CA LEU A 18 -5.99 -14.99 11.56
C LEU A 18 -6.40 -13.62 10.97
N SER A 19 -6.78 -12.66 11.81
CA SER A 19 -7.14 -11.29 11.38
C SER A 19 -5.95 -10.56 10.74
N GLN A 20 -4.75 -10.71 11.29
CA GLN A 20 -3.53 -10.16 10.70
C GLN A 20 -3.23 -10.80 9.34
N ASN A 21 -3.33 -12.13 9.25
CA ASN A 21 -3.06 -12.87 8.02
C ASN A 21 -4.10 -12.54 6.94
N ASN A 22 -5.38 -12.40 7.31
CA ASN A 22 -6.44 -11.98 6.40
C ASN A 22 -6.21 -10.55 5.88
N SER A 23 -5.77 -9.63 6.75
CA SER A 23 -5.42 -8.26 6.36
C SER A 23 -4.23 -8.22 5.41
N ALA A 24 -3.20 -9.04 5.67
CA ALA A 24 -2.03 -9.19 4.82
C ALA A 24 -2.40 -9.81 3.46
N ALA A 25 -3.25 -10.85 3.45
CA ALA A 25 -3.75 -11.49 2.25
C ALA A 25 -4.57 -10.52 1.38
N SER A 26 -5.48 -9.74 1.97
CA SER A 26 -6.23 -8.71 1.25
C SER A 26 -5.30 -7.64 0.68
N SER A 27 -4.27 -7.21 1.42
CA SER A 27 -3.29 -6.25 0.89
C SER A 27 -2.47 -6.81 -0.26
N SER A 28 -2.05 -8.08 -0.18
CA SER A 28 -1.31 -8.76 -1.25
C SER A 28 -2.18 -8.94 -2.49
N LEU A 29 -3.45 -9.29 -2.32
CA LEU A 29 -4.40 -9.38 -3.42
C LEU A 29 -4.63 -8.02 -4.09
N ALA A 30 -4.73 -6.94 -3.32
CA ALA A 30 -4.85 -5.60 -3.87
C ALA A 30 -3.57 -5.17 -4.63
N LYS A 31 -2.37 -5.54 -4.15
CA LYS A 31 -1.09 -5.32 -4.85
C LYS A 31 -1.05 -6.09 -6.17
N LEU A 32 -1.46 -7.35 -6.15
CA LEU A 32 -1.55 -8.18 -7.34
C LEU A 32 -2.55 -7.60 -8.36
N SER A 33 -3.76 -7.24 -7.92
CA SER A 33 -4.82 -6.75 -8.81
C SER A 33 -4.52 -5.37 -9.41
N SER A 34 -3.79 -4.51 -8.70
CA SER A 34 -3.39 -3.19 -9.22
C SER A 34 -2.15 -3.24 -10.11
N GLY A 35 -1.40 -4.34 -10.09
CA GLY A 35 -0.09 -4.44 -10.72
C GLY A 35 0.97 -3.51 -10.11
N SER A 36 0.64 -2.79 -9.03
CA SER A 36 1.53 -1.86 -8.34
C SER A 36 2.00 -2.46 -7.02
N ARG A 37 3.31 -2.45 -6.80
CA ARG A 37 3.92 -2.86 -5.52
C ARG A 37 3.43 -1.99 -4.34
N ILE A 38 3.03 -0.75 -4.62
CA ILE A 38 2.52 0.22 -3.66
C ILE A 38 1.03 0.43 -3.91
N VAL A 39 0.18 0.03 -2.96
CA VAL A 39 -1.29 0.14 -3.05
C VAL A 39 -1.87 1.12 -2.03
N LYS A 40 -1.19 1.34 -0.92
CA LYS A 40 -1.59 2.35 0.08
C LYS A 40 -0.57 3.47 0.11
N ALA A 41 -1.06 4.71 0.00
CA ALA A 41 -0.25 5.92 0.21
C ALA A 41 0.38 5.97 1.61
N SER A 42 -0.24 5.29 2.58
CA SER A 42 0.24 5.18 3.96
C SER A 42 1.43 4.24 4.15
N ASP A 43 1.64 3.25 3.27
CA ASP A 43 2.79 2.32 3.37
C ASP A 43 4.10 2.99 2.92
N ASP A 44 4.03 4.04 2.08
CA ASP A 44 5.24 4.59 1.44
C ASP A 44 4.99 6.01 0.86
N ALA A 45 4.65 6.97 1.73
CA ALA A 45 4.36 8.35 1.34
C ALA A 45 5.52 9.01 0.58
N ALA A 46 6.77 8.68 0.95
CA ALA A 46 7.97 9.15 0.26
C ALA A 46 8.06 8.60 -1.17
N SER A 47 7.84 7.29 -1.36
CA SER A 47 7.86 6.65 -2.68
C SER A 47 6.74 7.16 -3.59
N LEU A 48 5.56 7.47 -3.04
CA LEU A 48 4.48 8.11 -3.78
C LEU A 48 4.79 9.56 -4.17
N ALA A 49 5.40 10.33 -3.27
CA ALA A 49 5.82 11.72 -3.55
C ALA A 49 6.89 11.78 -4.65
N VAL A 50 7.87 10.88 -4.62
CA VAL A 50 8.88 10.78 -5.69
C VAL A 50 8.25 10.34 -7.01
N GLY A 51 7.38 9.32 -6.98
CA GLY A 51 6.69 8.85 -8.19
C GLY A 51 5.78 9.91 -8.82
N THR A 52 5.11 10.73 -8.00
CA THR A 52 4.29 11.85 -8.48
C THR A 52 5.14 12.99 -9.04
N LYS A 53 6.27 13.32 -8.40
CA LYS A 53 7.25 14.28 -8.94
C LYS A 53 7.77 13.82 -10.31
N ILE A 54 8.20 12.57 -10.45
CA ILE A 54 8.69 12.03 -11.73
C ILE A 54 7.60 12.09 -12.80
N ARG A 55 6.35 11.74 -12.47
CA ARG A 55 5.22 11.88 -13.41
C ARG A 55 5.02 13.33 -13.84
N ALA A 56 5.10 14.28 -12.91
CA ALA A 56 5.00 15.71 -13.21
C ALA A 56 6.14 16.17 -14.13
N ASP A 57 7.38 15.74 -13.87
CA ASP A 57 8.55 16.06 -14.70
C ASP A 57 8.38 15.49 -16.11
N VAL A 58 7.90 14.24 -16.26
CA VAL A 58 7.63 13.63 -17.58
C VAL A 58 6.55 14.40 -18.34
N THR A 59 5.46 14.79 -17.68
CA THR A 59 4.41 15.61 -18.29
C THR A 59 4.94 16.98 -18.72
N ALA A 60 5.74 17.63 -17.87
CA ALA A 60 6.36 18.92 -18.18
C ALA A 60 7.32 18.81 -19.38
N LEU A 61 8.17 17.78 -19.41
CA LEU A 61 9.07 17.52 -20.55
C LEU A 61 8.31 17.21 -21.83
N LYS A 62 7.20 16.46 -21.76
CA LYS A 62 6.35 16.19 -22.92
C LYS A 62 5.70 17.47 -23.46
N GLN A 63 5.25 18.35 -22.58
CA GLN A 63 4.73 19.65 -23.01
C GLN A 63 5.83 20.53 -23.61
N ALA A 64 7.02 20.54 -23.02
CA ALA A 64 8.17 21.26 -23.57
C ALA A 64 8.55 20.75 -24.97
N GLN A 65 8.52 19.43 -25.19
CA GLN A 65 8.73 18.84 -26.51
C GLN A 65 7.67 19.28 -27.53
N VAL A 66 6.39 19.28 -27.13
CA VAL A 66 5.30 19.75 -28.00
C VAL A 66 5.50 21.23 -28.34
N ASN A 67 5.80 22.07 -27.36
CA ASN A 67 6.05 23.50 -27.58
C ASN A 67 7.29 23.73 -28.48
N ALA A 68 8.36 22.95 -28.30
CA ALA A 68 9.56 23.05 -29.12
C ALA A 68 9.35 22.58 -30.57
N GLY A 69 8.45 21.61 -30.80
CA GLY A 69 8.05 21.20 -32.14
C GLY A 69 7.00 22.10 -32.79
N GLN A 70 6.38 23.00 -32.04
CA GLN A 70 5.44 24.02 -32.51
C GLN A 70 6.09 25.40 -32.74
N ALA A 71 7.38 25.54 -32.39
CA ALA A 71 8.21 26.71 -32.67
C ALA A 71 8.99 26.51 -33.97
#